data_AF-A0A0K9PLD2-F1
#
_entry.id   AF-A0A0K9PLD2-F1
#
_cell.length_a   1.000
_cell.length_b   1.000
_cell.length_c   1.000
_cell.angle_alpha   90.00
_cell.angle_beta   90.00
_cell.angle_gamma   90.00
#
_symmetry.space_group_name_H-M   'P 1'
#
loop_
_entity.id
_entity.type
_entity.pdbx_description
1 polymer ?
#
loop_
_entity_poly.entity_id
_entity_poly.type
_entity_poly.pdbx_seq_one_letter_code
_entity_poly.pdbx_strand_id
1 'polypeptide(L)'
;MGMELVYLMGSIAYYSMTSTICSFYLAFRIIISSSTSCFRAGSDGEVEENAAIRLYEGYVRHVRRRPVYHEFDYPVRYAVINLDRVEQSEQTRVDHLSATEARRITSTRGAVFLLTIPTSVGYDQNPLSVYYCFDQPEDGSGSKLTKCIAEVTNTPWGERVTFVFNPGSDSVAKPLHVSPFMDMLGNWHLHANAPNEKLFLSISVQHPTLGNYFTATLNAKRVSSSSSSSIKTELFFWLMPQKVAVWIYWQAMKLWWKKVSFVQHPKFSCPTYRQDALDRNRVPNGDINDHGNAEEPRCVWREAGWPWV
;
A
#
# COMPACT_ATOMS: atom_id res chain seq x y z
N MET A 1 10.75 4.86 -29.40
CA MET A 1 11.80 4.38 -28.46
C MET A 1 12.66 5.52 -27.89
N GLY A 2 12.99 6.59 -28.63
CA GLY A 2 13.84 7.68 -28.12
C GLY A 2 13.21 8.59 -27.04
N MET A 3 11.95 9.01 -27.19
CA MET A 3 11.31 9.96 -26.26
C MET A 3 11.06 9.36 -24.87
N GLU A 4 10.59 8.10 -24.79
CA GLU A 4 10.33 7.43 -23.51
C GLU A 4 11.60 7.24 -22.68
N LEU A 5 12.73 6.93 -23.33
CA LEU A 5 14.02 6.83 -22.65
C LEU A 5 14.47 8.18 -22.11
N VAL A 6 14.28 9.26 -22.87
CA VAL A 6 14.58 10.64 -22.41
C VAL A 6 13.71 11.01 -21.21
N TYR A 7 12.40 10.71 -21.25
CA TYR A 7 11.50 10.96 -20.11
C TYR A 7 11.91 10.16 -18.87
N LEU A 8 12.28 8.88 -19.04
CA LEU A 8 12.75 8.04 -17.95
C LEU A 8 14.05 8.57 -17.33
N MET A 9 15.04 8.92 -18.16
CA MET A 9 16.29 9.50 -17.66
C MET A 9 16.05 10.85 -16.99
N GLY A 10 15.14 11.67 -17.54
CA GLY A 10 14.72 12.93 -16.95
C GLY A 10 14.04 12.77 -15.59
N SER A 11 13.14 11.78 -15.43
CA SER A 11 12.50 11.51 -14.15
C SER A 11 13.50 10.99 -13.12
N ILE A 12 14.39 10.08 -13.49
CA ILE A 12 15.47 9.59 -12.61
C ILE A 12 16.34 10.75 -12.13
N ALA A 13 16.76 11.64 -13.05
CA ALA A 13 17.57 12.80 -12.70
C ALA A 13 16.82 13.77 -11.77
N TYR A 14 15.56 14.07 -12.09
CA TYR A 14 14.68 14.92 -11.27
C TYR A 14 14.54 14.39 -9.85
N TYR A 15 14.10 13.14 -9.68
CA TYR A 15 13.88 12.56 -8.35
C TYR A 15 15.17 12.36 -7.57
N SER A 16 16.29 12.07 -8.25
CA SER A 16 17.62 12.00 -7.61
C SER A 16 18.06 13.37 -7.07
N MET A 17 17.89 14.43 -7.86
CA MET A 17 18.23 15.80 -7.46
C MET A 17 17.33 16.29 -6.33
N THR A 18 16.01 16.12 -6.47
CA THR A 18 15.01 16.46 -5.44
C THR A 18 15.29 15.72 -4.14
N SER A 19 15.50 14.40 -4.20
CA SER A 19 15.84 13.58 -3.02
C SER A 19 17.11 14.03 -2.33
N THR A 20 18.12 14.45 -3.10
CA THR A 20 19.37 14.96 -2.56
C THR A 20 19.16 16.28 -1.82
N ILE A 21 18.50 17.25 -2.45
CA ILE A 21 18.20 18.56 -1.84
C ILE A 21 17.35 18.40 -0.58
N CYS A 22 16.26 17.64 -0.65
CA CYS A 22 15.37 17.40 0.49
C CYS A 22 16.08 16.64 1.62
N SER A 23 17.00 15.72 1.30
CA SER A 23 17.80 15.02 2.33
C SER A 23 18.75 15.97 3.05
N PHE A 24 19.42 16.88 2.32
CA PHE A 24 20.26 17.91 2.94
C PHE A 24 19.43 18.85 3.82
N TYR A 25 18.25 19.25 3.37
CA TYR A 25 17.33 20.08 4.14
C TYR A 25 16.87 19.37 5.43
N LEU A 26 16.51 18.09 5.36
CA LEU A 26 16.15 17.30 6.55
C LEU A 26 17.32 17.19 7.52
N ALA A 27 18.52 16.87 7.02
CA ALA A 27 19.73 16.81 7.85
C ALA A 27 20.02 18.15 8.54
N PHE A 28 19.88 19.27 7.83
CA PHE A 28 20.03 20.61 8.39
C PHE A 28 19.00 20.90 9.50
N ARG A 29 17.72 20.55 9.30
CA ARG A 29 16.66 20.69 10.31
C ARG A 29 16.96 19.86 11.57
N ILE A 30 17.47 18.65 11.40
CA ILE A 30 17.87 17.78 12.52
C ILE A 30 18.93 18.47 13.36
N ILE A 31 20.00 18.98 12.72
CA ILE A 31 21.12 19.67 13.40
C ILE A 31 20.64 20.89 14.21
N ILE A 32 19.72 21.69 13.65
CA ILE A 32 19.15 22.84 14.37
C ILE A 32 18.30 22.39 15.57
N SER A 33 17.48 21.35 15.38
CA SER A 33 16.57 20.86 16.41
C SER A 33 17.28 20.17 17.59
N SER A 34 18.45 19.54 17.36
CA SER A 34 19.25 18.94 18.43
C SER A 34 19.86 19.97 19.39
N SER A 35 19.99 21.23 18.95
CA SER A 35 20.56 22.32 19.77
C SER A 35 19.54 22.96 20.72
N THR A 36 18.25 22.59 20.63
CA THR A 36 17.15 23.25 21.36
C THR A 36 16.35 22.33 22.29
N SER A 37 16.72 21.05 22.44
CA SER A 37 15.94 20.10 23.23
C SER A 37 16.65 19.70 24.52
N CYS A 38 16.51 20.55 25.54
CA CYS A 38 16.71 20.18 26.94
C CYS A 38 15.32 20.14 27.59
N PHE A 39 14.99 19.02 28.24
CA PHE A 39 13.78 18.75 29.04
C PHE A 39 12.42 18.63 28.31
N ARG A 40 11.93 17.39 28.22
CA ARG A 40 10.59 16.99 28.71
C ARG A 40 10.48 15.46 28.70
N ALA A 41 10.50 14.87 29.89
CA ALA A 41 10.07 13.49 30.13
C ALA A 41 8.68 13.57 30.77
N GLY A 42 7.69 12.96 30.12
CA GLY A 42 6.31 12.88 30.60
C GLY A 42 5.73 11.53 30.23
N SER A 43 4.95 10.95 31.14
CA SER A 43 4.44 9.58 31.19
C SER A 43 3.91 9.02 29.85
N ASP A 44 4.54 7.96 29.35
CA ASP A 44 4.39 7.39 28.00
C ASP A 44 3.19 6.43 27.80
N GLY A 45 2.40 6.12 28.84
CA GLY A 45 1.46 4.98 28.79
C GLY A 45 0.10 5.22 28.11
N GLU A 46 -0.57 6.35 28.37
CA GLU A 46 -1.95 6.56 27.91
C GLU A 46 -2.07 7.37 26.60
N VAL A 47 -1.00 8.07 26.21
CA VAL A 47 -0.97 8.92 25.00
C VAL A 47 -0.83 8.07 23.73
N GLU A 48 -0.23 6.87 23.82
CA GLU A 48 0.11 6.06 22.66
C GLU A 48 -1.12 5.45 21.97
N GLU A 49 -2.11 4.96 22.71
CA GLU A 49 -3.32 4.36 22.11
C GLU A 49 -4.13 5.40 21.30
N ASN A 50 -4.02 6.67 21.70
CA ASN A 50 -4.66 7.83 21.09
C ASN A 50 -3.75 8.60 20.11
N ALA A 51 -2.68 8.03 19.58
CA ALA A 51 -1.86 8.73 18.58
C ALA A 51 -2.58 8.85 17.21
N ALA A 52 -2.51 10.04 16.58
CA ALA A 52 -3.03 10.24 15.23
C ALA A 52 -2.25 9.45 14.15
N ILE A 53 -0.95 9.20 14.41
CA ILE A 53 -0.08 8.42 13.55
C ILE A 53 0.64 7.39 14.42
N ARG A 54 0.61 6.13 14.00
CA ARG A 54 1.34 5.01 14.60
C ARG A 54 2.40 4.52 13.62
N LEU A 55 3.63 4.33 14.08
CA LEU A 55 4.75 3.90 13.24
C LEU A 55 4.96 2.40 13.37
N TYR A 56 5.26 1.75 12.25
CA TYR A 56 5.50 0.32 12.16
C TYR A 56 6.81 0.05 11.43
N GLU A 57 7.58 -0.90 11.94
CA GLU A 57 8.79 -1.42 11.29
C GLU A 57 8.71 -2.94 11.16
N GLY A 58 9.15 -3.46 10.01
CA GLY A 58 8.97 -4.85 9.69
C GLY A 58 9.62 -5.26 8.38
N TYR A 59 9.09 -6.33 7.79
CA TYR A 59 9.58 -6.90 6.54
C TYR A 59 8.41 -7.28 5.63
N VAL A 60 8.62 -7.10 4.33
CA VAL A 60 7.81 -7.73 3.30
C VAL A 60 8.58 -8.93 2.76
N ARG A 61 7.92 -10.09 2.73
CA ARG A 61 8.42 -11.34 2.19
C ARG A 61 7.64 -11.70 0.94
N HIS A 62 8.35 -11.92 -0.17
CA HIS A 62 7.77 -12.37 -1.42
C HIS A 62 8.24 -13.78 -1.71
N VAL A 63 7.29 -14.69 -1.94
CA VAL A 63 7.56 -16.10 -2.28
C VAL A 63 6.90 -16.41 -3.60
N ARG A 64 7.70 -16.62 -4.64
CA ARG A 64 7.28 -17.18 -5.91
C ARG A 64 7.67 -18.65 -5.97
N ARG A 65 6.67 -19.53 -6.11
CA ARG A 65 6.83 -20.99 -6.17
C ARG A 65 6.94 -21.52 -7.60
N ARG A 66 6.29 -20.86 -8.58
CA ARG A 66 6.26 -21.28 -10.00
C ARG A 66 6.30 -20.08 -10.96
N PRO A 67 6.67 -20.28 -12.24
CA PRO A 67 7.28 -21.50 -12.79
C PRO A 67 8.73 -21.68 -12.29
N VAL A 68 9.42 -20.58 -11.97
CA VAL A 68 10.76 -20.58 -11.38
C VAL A 68 10.67 -20.09 -9.93
N TYR A 69 11.28 -20.82 -9.02
CA TYR A 69 11.31 -20.45 -7.60
C TYR A 69 12.18 -19.21 -7.36
N HIS A 70 11.63 -18.26 -6.61
CA HIS A 70 12.31 -17.04 -6.22
C HIS A 70 11.68 -16.46 -4.96
N GLU A 71 12.50 -16.17 -3.96
CA GLU A 71 12.04 -15.68 -2.68
C GLU A 71 13.02 -14.66 -2.10
N PHE A 72 12.48 -13.66 -1.42
CA PHE A 72 13.27 -12.63 -0.75
C PHE A 72 12.44 -11.88 0.29
N ASP A 73 13.15 -11.30 1.26
CA ASP A 73 12.62 -10.41 2.27
C ASP A 73 13.29 -9.03 2.13
N TYR A 74 12.56 -7.96 2.42
CA TYR A 74 13.14 -6.61 2.51
C TYR A 74 12.51 -5.82 3.66
N PRO A 75 13.30 -5.01 4.37
CA PRO A 75 12.79 -4.21 5.48
C PRO A 75 11.90 -3.10 4.96
N VAL A 76 10.84 -2.83 5.70
CA VAL A 76 9.87 -1.77 5.41
C VAL A 76 9.49 -1.01 6.67
N ARG A 77 9.10 0.24 6.46
CA ARG A 77 8.52 1.11 7.48
C ARG A 77 7.20 1.64 6.95
N TYR A 78 6.18 1.58 7.78
CA TYR A 78 4.83 2.00 7.44
C TYR A 78 4.29 2.94 8.51
N ALA A 79 3.42 3.87 8.09
CA ALA A 79 2.58 4.65 8.99
C ALA A 79 1.17 4.07 8.97
N VAL A 80 0.54 3.95 10.14
CA VAL A 80 -0.90 3.79 10.29
C VAL A 80 -1.46 5.11 10.79
N ILE A 81 -2.22 5.78 9.94
CA ILE A 81 -2.77 7.12 10.15
C ILE A 81 -4.25 6.98 10.50
N ASN A 82 -4.67 7.54 11.64
CA ASN A 82 -6.09 7.66 11.96
C ASN A 82 -6.67 8.82 11.13
N LEU A 83 -7.44 8.49 10.08
CA LEU A 83 -7.95 9.48 9.14
C LEU A 83 -8.95 10.43 9.79
N ASP A 84 -9.72 9.96 10.78
CA ASP A 84 -10.69 10.78 11.51
C ASP A 84 -10.08 11.93 12.31
N ARG A 85 -8.81 11.78 12.69
CA ARG A 85 -8.07 12.81 13.44
C ARG A 85 -7.36 13.80 12.54
N VAL A 86 -6.89 13.34 11.39
CA VAL A 86 -6.11 14.18 10.46
C VAL A 86 -7.03 15.04 9.59
N GLU A 87 -8.25 14.57 9.29
CA GLU A 87 -9.26 15.36 8.56
C GLU A 87 -9.69 16.64 9.29
N GLN A 88 -9.58 16.68 10.62
CA GLN A 88 -9.91 17.88 11.41
C GLN A 88 -8.83 18.97 11.36
N SER A 89 -7.64 18.68 10.79
CA SER A 89 -6.50 19.60 10.81
C SER A 89 -6.05 20.12 9.43
N GLU A 90 -6.86 19.96 8.37
CA GLU A 90 -6.63 20.35 6.97
C GLU A 90 -5.15 20.55 6.54
N GLN A 91 -4.56 19.50 5.96
CA GLN A 91 -3.92 19.52 4.64
C GLN A 91 -3.18 18.17 4.42
N THR A 92 -3.91 17.06 4.31
CA THR A 92 -3.41 15.89 3.56
C THR A 92 -4.04 15.90 2.17
N ARG A 93 -3.77 16.97 1.41
CA ARG A 93 -3.80 16.82 -0.05
C ARG A 93 -2.64 15.90 -0.40
N VAL A 94 -2.95 14.67 -0.84
CA VAL A 94 -2.54 14.05 -2.12
C VAL A 94 -3.05 12.60 -2.14
N ASP A 95 -3.93 12.29 -3.11
CA ASP A 95 -4.32 10.98 -3.69
C ASP A 95 -4.91 9.83 -2.83
N HIS A 96 -5.04 9.92 -1.51
CA HIS A 96 -5.72 8.89 -0.71
C HIS A 96 -7.23 9.16 -0.47
N LEU A 97 -8.01 8.12 -0.13
CA LEU A 97 -9.40 8.23 0.28
C LEU A 97 -9.53 8.94 1.64
N SER A 98 -10.59 9.72 1.81
CA SER A 98 -11.01 10.24 3.11
C SER A 98 -11.66 9.13 3.97
N ALA A 99 -11.71 9.30 5.28
CA ALA A 99 -12.45 8.47 6.22
C ALA A 99 -13.94 8.40 5.83
N THR A 100 -14.52 9.54 5.43
CA THR A 100 -15.92 9.60 4.97
C THR A 100 -16.13 8.76 3.70
N GLU A 101 -15.23 8.85 2.72
CA GLU A 101 -15.32 8.07 1.49
C GLU A 101 -15.10 6.57 1.74
N ALA A 102 -14.12 6.22 2.58
CA ALA A 102 -13.86 4.84 2.96
C ALA A 102 -15.07 4.20 3.68
N ARG A 103 -15.74 4.94 4.58
CA ARG A 103 -17.00 4.51 5.22
C ARG A 103 -18.11 4.30 4.21
N ARG A 104 -18.29 5.24 3.28
CA ARG A 104 -19.29 5.16 2.22
C ARG A 104 -19.13 3.90 1.39
N ILE A 105 -17.91 3.64 0.91
CA ILE A 105 -17.57 2.45 0.10
C ILE A 105 -17.80 1.14 0.88
N THR A 106 -17.49 1.13 2.18
CA THR A 106 -17.53 -0.11 2.99
C THR A 106 -18.82 -0.30 3.78
N SER A 107 -19.73 0.69 3.77
CA SER A 107 -20.91 0.74 4.63
C SER A 107 -20.60 0.54 6.12
N THR A 108 -19.48 1.09 6.58
CA THR A 108 -19.04 1.01 7.99
C THR A 108 -19.24 2.31 8.73
N ARG A 109 -19.37 2.26 10.07
CA ARG A 109 -19.67 3.44 10.90
C ARG A 109 -18.56 3.83 11.88
N GLY A 110 -17.58 2.97 12.11
CA GLY A 110 -16.51 3.17 13.08
C GLY A 110 -15.31 3.94 12.50
N ALA A 111 -14.19 3.91 13.22
CA ALA A 111 -12.95 4.60 12.85
C ALA A 111 -12.31 4.04 11.57
N VAL A 112 -11.61 4.91 10.82
CA VAL A 112 -10.85 4.51 9.63
C VAL A 112 -9.37 4.79 9.82
N PHE A 113 -8.55 3.77 9.59
CA PHE A 113 -7.09 3.88 9.64
C PHE A 113 -6.45 3.57 8.29
N LEU A 114 -5.51 4.40 7.85
CA LEU A 114 -4.74 4.21 6.61
C LEU A 114 -3.33 3.69 6.93
N LEU A 115 -3.01 2.48 6.47
CA LEU A 115 -1.65 1.97 6.37
C LEU A 115 -1.04 2.41 5.04
N THR A 116 0.07 3.16 5.08
CA THR A 116 0.75 3.67 3.90
C THR A 116 2.25 3.88 4.15
N ILE A 117 3.04 3.98 3.09
CA ILE A 117 4.42 4.51 3.15
C ILE A 117 4.34 5.99 2.76
N PRO A 118 4.56 6.93 3.69
CA PRO A 118 4.52 8.35 3.36
C PRO A 118 5.62 8.72 2.36
N THR A 119 5.33 9.71 1.52
CA THR A 119 6.33 10.38 0.68
C THR A 119 7.52 10.84 1.52
N SER A 120 8.74 10.62 1.02
CA SER A 120 9.96 10.92 1.76
C SER A 120 10.98 11.57 0.85
N VAL A 121 11.52 12.70 1.32
CA VAL A 121 12.48 13.54 0.61
C VAL A 121 12.10 13.76 -0.87
N GLY A 122 10.82 14.07 -1.12
CA GLY A 122 10.32 14.42 -2.46
C GLY A 122 10.19 13.25 -3.43
N TYR A 123 10.14 12.01 -2.93
CA TYR A 123 9.87 10.82 -3.73
C TYR A 123 8.74 9.99 -3.13
N ASP A 124 7.84 9.52 -3.99
CA ASP A 124 6.74 8.63 -3.64
C ASP A 124 6.95 7.27 -4.32
N GLN A 125 6.79 6.20 -3.55
CA GLN A 125 6.81 4.83 -4.02
C GLN A 125 6.16 3.96 -2.95
N ASN A 126 4.88 3.74 -3.11
CA ASN A 126 4.08 2.93 -2.21
C ASN A 126 3.26 1.91 -3.02
N PRO A 127 3.68 0.63 -3.09
CA PRO A 127 2.99 -0.38 -3.89
C PRO A 127 1.63 -0.79 -3.30
N LEU A 128 1.40 -0.54 -2.01
CA LEU A 128 0.19 -0.99 -1.32
C LEU A 128 -0.16 -0.10 -0.13
N SER A 129 -1.35 0.49 -0.19
CA SER A 129 -2.04 1.09 0.96
C SER A 129 -3.20 0.20 1.41
N VAL A 130 -3.50 0.19 2.71
CA VAL A 130 -4.67 -0.52 3.25
C VAL A 130 -5.46 0.40 4.18
N TYR A 131 -6.75 0.55 3.91
CA TYR A 131 -7.68 1.25 4.79
C TYR A 131 -8.41 0.22 5.66
N TYR A 132 -8.24 0.31 6.98
CA TYR A 132 -8.91 -0.52 7.97
C TYR A 132 -10.18 0.18 8.41
N CYS A 133 -11.33 -0.38 8.03
CA CYS A 133 -12.64 0.21 8.30
C CYS A 133 -13.30 -0.58 9.43
N PHE A 134 -13.39 0.07 10.59
CA PHE A 134 -14.05 -0.52 11.76
C PHE A 134 -15.54 -0.24 11.69
N ASP A 135 -16.34 -1.15 12.23
CA ASP A 135 -17.73 -0.90 12.53
C ASP A 135 -17.91 -0.69 14.04
N GLN A 136 -18.90 0.14 14.36
CA GLN A 136 -19.31 0.42 15.73
C GLN A 136 -20.74 -0.11 15.90
N PRO A 137 -20.91 -1.29 16.52
CA PRO A 137 -22.25 -1.84 16.72
C PRO A 137 -23.02 -1.05 17.80
N GLU A 138 -24.35 -1.02 17.67
CA GLU A 138 -25.24 -0.20 18.53
C GLU A 138 -25.36 -0.73 19.96
N ASP A 139 -25.03 -2.01 20.15
CA ASP A 139 -25.00 -2.70 21.43
C ASP A 139 -23.82 -2.30 22.33
N GLY A 140 -22.91 -1.47 21.83
CA GLY A 140 -21.74 -1.00 22.57
C GLY A 140 -20.62 -2.04 22.70
N SER A 141 -20.62 -3.14 21.92
CA SER A 141 -19.64 -4.23 22.04
C SER A 141 -18.18 -3.90 21.64
N GLY A 142 -17.81 -2.61 21.56
CA GLY A 142 -16.51 -2.14 21.10
C GLY A 142 -16.34 -2.20 19.58
N SER A 143 -15.44 -1.36 19.06
CA SER A 143 -15.19 -1.27 17.61
C SER A 143 -14.57 -2.55 17.07
N LYS A 144 -15.15 -3.10 16.00
CA LYS A 144 -14.67 -4.34 15.36
C LYS A 144 -14.22 -4.05 13.93
N LEU A 145 -13.06 -4.58 13.53
CA LEU A 145 -12.63 -4.50 12.15
C LEU A 145 -13.54 -5.39 11.28
N THR A 146 -14.28 -4.79 10.33
CA THR A 146 -15.25 -5.50 9.49
C THR A 146 -14.85 -5.55 8.03
N LYS A 147 -14.28 -4.46 7.50
CA LYS A 147 -13.87 -4.34 6.09
C LYS A 147 -12.50 -3.70 5.98
N CYS A 148 -11.80 -4.07 4.92
CA CYS A 148 -10.60 -3.38 4.49
C CYS A 148 -10.75 -2.93 3.03
N ILE A 149 -10.05 -1.86 2.67
CA ILE A 149 -9.87 -1.43 1.28
C ILE A 149 -8.39 -1.56 0.96
N ALA A 150 -8.03 -2.32 -0.07
CA ALA A 150 -6.67 -2.35 -0.60
C ALA A 150 -6.56 -1.39 -1.79
N GLU A 151 -5.56 -0.52 -1.77
CA GLU A 151 -5.19 0.35 -2.88
C GLU A 151 -3.80 -0.08 -3.36
N VAL A 152 -3.74 -0.64 -4.56
CA VAL A 152 -2.53 -1.22 -5.13
C VAL A 152 -2.05 -0.34 -6.26
N THR A 153 -0.80 0.09 -6.17
CA THR A 153 -0.14 0.91 -7.19
C THR A 153 0.72 0.04 -8.07
N ASN A 154 0.49 0.09 -9.38
CA ASN A 154 1.27 -0.63 -10.36
C ASN A 154 2.63 0.03 -10.56
N THR A 155 3.73 -0.69 -10.33
CA THR A 155 5.07 -0.20 -10.64
C THR A 155 5.61 -0.95 -11.86
N PRO A 156 6.07 -0.29 -12.94
CA PRO A 156 6.35 1.15 -13.06
C PRO A 156 5.23 2.00 -13.70
N TRP A 157 4.05 1.43 -14.01
CA TRP A 157 3.05 2.12 -14.83
C TRP A 157 2.16 3.13 -14.09
N GLY A 158 2.21 3.18 -12.75
CA GLY A 158 1.52 4.14 -11.89
C GLY A 158 0.01 3.96 -11.77
N GLU A 159 -0.61 3.05 -12.51
CA GLU A 159 -2.05 2.76 -12.40
C GLU A 159 -2.38 2.27 -11.00
N ARG A 160 -3.45 2.80 -10.40
CA ARG A 160 -3.90 2.42 -9.07
C ARG A 160 -5.23 1.70 -9.15
N VAL A 161 -5.37 0.65 -8.36
CA VAL A 161 -6.63 -0.07 -8.22
C VAL A 161 -7.00 -0.19 -6.76
N THR A 162 -8.22 0.22 -6.46
CA THR A 162 -8.79 0.16 -5.12
C THR A 162 -9.89 -0.88 -5.07
N PHE A 163 -9.86 -1.81 -4.11
CA PHE A 163 -10.92 -2.81 -3.94
C PHE A 163 -11.17 -3.17 -2.47
N VAL A 164 -12.41 -3.57 -2.18
CA VAL A 164 -12.87 -3.94 -0.83
C VAL A 164 -12.62 -5.43 -0.58
N PHE A 165 -12.22 -5.79 0.63
CA PHE A 165 -12.10 -7.18 1.07
C PHE A 165 -12.42 -7.36 2.56
N ASN A 166 -12.85 -8.57 2.93
CA ASN A 166 -13.03 -9.00 4.32
C ASN A 166 -11.68 -9.37 4.95
N PRO A 167 -11.30 -8.81 6.10
CA PRO A 167 -9.97 -8.97 6.68
C PRO A 167 -9.67 -10.41 7.13
N GLY A 168 -10.67 -11.18 7.58
CA GLY A 168 -10.49 -12.55 8.05
C GLY A 168 -10.13 -13.56 6.95
N SER A 169 -10.69 -13.38 5.75
CA SER A 169 -10.28 -14.01 4.50
C SER A 169 -11.22 -13.50 3.41
N ASP A 170 -10.68 -13.14 2.25
CA ASP A 170 -11.49 -12.84 1.07
C ASP A 170 -10.78 -13.28 -0.20
N SER A 171 -11.54 -13.42 -1.28
CA SER A 171 -11.04 -13.78 -2.61
C SER A 171 -11.56 -12.79 -3.65
N VAL A 172 -10.65 -12.07 -4.29
CA VAL A 172 -10.98 -11.08 -5.33
C VAL A 172 -10.25 -11.47 -6.61
N ALA A 173 -10.92 -11.42 -7.77
CA ALA A 173 -10.28 -11.68 -9.05
C ALA A 173 -9.16 -10.65 -9.27
N LYS A 174 -7.96 -11.15 -9.64
CA LYS A 174 -6.74 -10.33 -9.76
C LYS A 174 -7.01 -9.14 -10.67
N PRO A 175 -7.07 -7.91 -10.13
CA PRO A 175 -7.53 -6.78 -10.90
C PRO A 175 -6.37 -6.10 -11.63
N LEU A 176 -5.13 -6.22 -11.17
CA LEU A 176 -4.02 -5.39 -11.65
C LEU A 176 -2.79 -6.19 -12.08
N HIS A 177 -2.12 -5.74 -13.15
CA HIS A 177 -0.89 -6.32 -13.67
C HIS A 177 0.33 -5.80 -12.89
N VAL A 178 0.45 -6.25 -11.64
CA VAL A 178 1.43 -5.76 -10.65
C VAL A 178 2.89 -6.15 -10.90
N SER A 179 3.17 -6.99 -11.91
CA SER A 179 4.54 -7.41 -12.23
C SER A 179 4.65 -7.86 -13.68
N PRO A 180 5.70 -7.46 -14.42
CA PRO A 180 5.97 -7.97 -15.77
C PRO A 180 6.30 -9.46 -15.82
N PHE A 181 6.39 -10.15 -14.68
CA PHE A 181 6.63 -11.59 -14.62
C PHE A 181 5.40 -12.36 -14.13
N MET A 182 4.21 -11.73 -14.11
CA MET A 182 2.96 -12.33 -13.64
C MET A 182 1.81 -11.90 -14.56
N ASP A 183 1.11 -12.85 -15.18
CA ASP A 183 -0.09 -12.55 -15.96
C ASP A 183 -1.26 -12.03 -15.09
N MET A 184 -2.37 -11.69 -15.73
CA MET A 184 -3.58 -11.17 -15.08
C MET A 184 -4.50 -12.24 -14.50
N LEU A 185 -4.16 -13.52 -14.60
CA LEU A 185 -5.06 -14.61 -14.28
C LEU A 185 -5.03 -14.96 -12.78
N GLY A 186 -6.12 -15.60 -12.36
CA GLY A 186 -6.29 -16.07 -10.98
C GLY A 186 -6.93 -15.06 -10.05
N ASN A 187 -7.03 -15.48 -8.79
CA ASN A 187 -7.64 -14.73 -7.70
C ASN A 187 -6.59 -14.36 -6.66
N TRP A 188 -6.77 -13.21 -6.03
CA TRP A 188 -6.04 -12.79 -4.85
C TRP A 188 -6.81 -13.23 -3.61
N HIS A 189 -6.18 -14.06 -2.78
CA HIS A 189 -6.64 -14.33 -1.43
C HIS A 189 -5.95 -13.36 -0.48
N LEU A 190 -6.76 -12.55 0.20
CA LEU A 190 -6.31 -11.53 1.13
C LEU A 190 -6.66 -11.91 2.56
N HIS A 191 -5.76 -11.59 3.49
CA HIS A 191 -5.99 -11.69 4.92
C HIS A 191 -5.20 -10.60 5.63
N ALA A 192 -5.85 -9.90 6.56
CA ALA A 192 -5.28 -8.81 7.33
C ALA A 192 -5.79 -8.86 8.77
N ASN A 193 -4.93 -8.59 9.74
CA ASN A 193 -5.36 -8.38 11.12
C ASN A 193 -5.57 -6.88 11.41
N ALA A 194 -6.19 -6.56 12.54
CA ALA A 194 -6.28 -5.17 12.98
C ALA A 194 -4.88 -4.57 13.27
N PRO A 195 -4.63 -3.30 12.92
CA PRO A 195 -3.34 -2.64 13.08
C PRO A 195 -3.11 -2.21 14.55
N ASN A 196 -2.89 -3.21 15.39
CA ASN A 196 -2.51 -3.11 16.80
C ASN A 196 -0.99 -3.33 16.93
N GLU A 197 -0.50 -3.86 18.06
CA GLU A 197 0.95 -4.05 18.27
C GLU A 197 1.69 -4.85 17.19
N LYS A 198 1.00 -5.79 16.55
CA LYS A 198 1.51 -6.55 15.40
C LYS A 198 0.61 -6.35 14.21
N LEU A 199 1.21 -6.02 13.08
CA LEU A 199 0.54 -5.87 11.80
C LEU A 199 0.93 -7.03 10.89
N PHE A 200 -0.09 -7.69 10.34
CA PHE A 200 0.02 -8.79 9.41
C PHE A 200 -0.92 -8.56 8.23
N LEU A 201 -0.37 -8.69 7.03
CA LEU A 201 -1.13 -8.68 5.79
C LEU A 201 -0.54 -9.72 4.85
N SER A 202 -1.39 -10.53 4.23
CA SER A 202 -0.97 -11.51 3.24
C SER A 202 -1.84 -11.42 1.99
N ILE A 203 -1.19 -11.45 0.83
CA ILE A 203 -1.82 -11.56 -0.49
C ILE A 203 -1.21 -12.78 -1.18
N SER A 204 -2.04 -13.77 -1.50
CA SER A 204 -1.61 -14.94 -2.28
C SER A 204 -2.38 -15.04 -3.58
N VAL A 205 -1.73 -15.52 -4.64
CA VAL A 205 -2.34 -15.63 -5.96
C VAL A 205 -2.66 -17.08 -6.26
N GLN A 206 -3.94 -17.39 -6.36
CA GLN A 206 -4.44 -18.69 -6.81
C GLN A 206 -4.67 -18.66 -8.31
N HIS A 207 -3.73 -19.24 -9.06
CA HIS A 207 -3.77 -19.31 -10.52
C HIS A 207 -4.47 -20.58 -11.00
N PRO A 208 -5.29 -20.54 -12.07
CA PRO A 208 -5.99 -21.71 -12.59
C PRO A 208 -5.05 -22.87 -12.97
N THR A 209 -3.86 -22.58 -13.50
CA THR A 209 -2.91 -23.61 -13.93
C THR A 209 -1.70 -23.80 -13.02
N LEU A 210 -1.33 -22.78 -12.23
CA LEU A 210 -0.11 -22.80 -11.40
C LEU A 210 -0.42 -22.99 -9.91
N GLY A 211 -1.70 -23.00 -9.52
CA GLY A 211 -2.13 -23.03 -8.14
C GLY A 211 -1.67 -21.80 -7.35
N ASN A 212 -1.40 -21.97 -6.05
CA ASN A 212 -0.85 -20.92 -5.20
C ASN A 212 0.63 -20.67 -5.50
N TYR A 213 0.89 -19.93 -6.58
CA TYR A 213 2.24 -19.76 -7.11
C TYR A 213 2.99 -18.55 -6.56
N PHE A 214 2.29 -17.58 -5.97
CA PHE A 214 2.88 -16.37 -5.43
C PHE A 214 2.23 -15.98 -4.11
N THR A 215 3.02 -15.53 -3.15
CA THR A 215 2.55 -14.99 -1.89
C THR A 215 3.42 -13.81 -1.47
N ALA A 216 2.79 -12.69 -1.13
CA ALA A 216 3.42 -11.55 -0.47
C ALA A 216 2.87 -11.44 0.96
N THR A 217 3.75 -11.32 1.94
CA THR A 217 3.36 -11.13 3.34
C THR A 217 4.11 -9.95 3.96
N LEU A 218 3.37 -9.03 4.56
CA LEU A 218 3.89 -7.97 5.41
C LEU A 218 3.76 -8.41 6.87
N ASN A 219 4.90 -8.43 7.57
CA ASN A 219 4.94 -8.60 9.02
C ASN A 219 5.63 -7.38 9.61
N ALA A 220 4.92 -6.61 10.44
CA ALA A 220 5.47 -5.44 11.09
C ALA A 220 5.05 -5.37 12.56
N LYS A 221 5.86 -4.69 13.37
CA LYS A 221 5.57 -4.39 14.76
C LYS A 221 5.46 -2.89 14.94
N ARG A 222 4.58 -2.48 15.84
CA ARG A 222 4.47 -1.10 16.26
C ARG A 222 5.77 -0.66 16.93
N VAL A 223 6.22 0.54 16.61
CA VAL A 223 7.39 1.18 17.22
C VAL A 223 6.87 2.11 18.33
N SER A 224 7.39 1.93 19.55
CA SER A 224 7.08 2.82 20.66
C SER A 224 7.71 4.19 20.39
N SER A 225 6.91 5.24 20.23
CA SER A 225 7.42 6.58 19.93
C SER A 225 7.06 7.55 21.04
N SER A 226 8.04 7.83 21.91
CA SER A 226 7.91 8.71 23.09
C SER A 226 7.73 10.21 22.74
N SER A 227 7.69 10.61 21.45
CA SER A 227 7.40 12.01 21.10
C SER A 227 7.07 12.19 19.61
N SER A 228 5.91 12.78 19.34
CA SER A 228 5.38 13.09 18.01
C SER A 228 6.03 14.34 17.36
N SER A 229 7.35 14.46 17.39
CA SER A 229 8.02 15.50 16.60
C SER A 229 8.00 15.13 15.12
N SER A 230 7.50 16.01 14.26
CA SER A 230 7.44 15.79 12.81
C SER A 230 8.80 15.40 12.22
N ILE A 231 9.90 15.95 12.75
CA ILE A 231 11.27 15.62 12.30
C ILE A 231 11.63 14.16 12.60
N LYS A 232 11.20 13.60 13.73
CA LYS A 232 11.46 12.19 14.06
C LYS A 232 10.71 11.26 13.11
N THR A 233 9.48 11.61 12.76
CA THR A 233 8.68 10.86 11.76
C THR A 233 9.31 10.95 10.37
N GLU A 234 9.72 12.15 9.93
CA GLU A 234 10.44 12.34 8.65
C GLU A 234 11.74 11.52 8.61
N LEU A 235 12.53 11.54 9.69
CA LEU A 235 13.75 10.74 9.80
C LEU A 235 13.47 9.23 9.80
N PHE A 236 12.38 8.79 10.44
CA PHE A 236 11.97 7.40 10.44
C PHE A 236 11.70 6.88 9.01
N PHE A 237 11.08 7.71 8.16
CA PHE A 237 10.83 7.37 6.75
C PHE A 237 11.94 7.80 5.79
N TRP A 238 13.09 8.30 6.27
CA TRP A 238 14.12 8.84 5.40
C TRP A 238 14.60 7.80 4.37
N LEU A 239 14.44 8.15 3.08
CA LEU A 239 14.73 7.32 1.91
C LEU A 239 13.94 6.00 1.82
N MET A 240 12.85 5.84 2.57
CA MET A 240 12.08 4.59 2.60
C MET A 240 11.43 4.26 1.24
N PRO A 241 10.68 5.17 0.58
CA PRO A 241 10.13 4.91 -0.75
C PRO A 241 11.21 4.59 -1.80
N GLN A 242 12.36 5.28 -1.75
CA GLN A 242 13.51 5.03 -2.63
C GLN A 242 14.04 3.60 -2.42
N LYS A 243 14.18 3.15 -1.17
CA LYS A 243 14.56 1.76 -0.86
C LYS A 243 13.56 0.76 -1.45
N VAL A 244 12.26 1.03 -1.35
CA VAL A 244 11.22 0.17 -1.96
C VAL A 244 11.40 0.10 -3.48
N ALA A 245 11.60 1.24 -4.16
CA ALA A 245 11.83 1.27 -5.60
C ALA A 245 13.06 0.43 -6.00
N VAL A 246 14.19 0.63 -5.31
CA VAL A 246 15.42 -0.13 -5.56
C VAL A 246 15.18 -1.63 -5.40
N TRP A 247 14.47 -2.06 -4.35
CA TRP A 247 14.15 -3.48 -4.14
C TRP A 247 13.27 -4.05 -5.25
N ILE A 248 12.24 -3.32 -5.70
CA ILE A 248 11.36 -3.75 -6.80
C ILE A 248 12.17 -3.96 -8.08
N TYR A 249 12.95 -2.97 -8.50
CA TYR A 249 13.73 -3.05 -9.74
C TYR A 249 14.86 -4.10 -9.65
N TRP A 250 15.52 -4.22 -8.51
CA TRP A 250 16.56 -5.22 -8.29
C TRP A 250 16.03 -6.65 -8.41
N GLN A 251 14.86 -6.92 -7.83
CA GLN A 251 14.26 -8.26 -7.89
C GLN A 251 13.66 -8.56 -9.26
N ALA A 252 13.12 -7.55 -9.95
CA ALA A 252 12.73 -7.67 -11.36
C ALA A 252 13.93 -8.06 -12.24
N MET A 253 15.08 -7.41 -12.05
CA MET A 253 16.32 -7.76 -12.77
C MET A 253 16.78 -9.19 -12.49
N LYS A 254 16.73 -9.65 -11.23
CA LYS A 254 17.05 -11.05 -10.89
C LYS A 254 16.11 -12.06 -11.54
N LEU A 255 14.81 -11.78 -11.62
CA LEU A 255 13.85 -12.64 -12.30
C LEU A 255 14.12 -12.70 -13.81
N TRP A 256 14.49 -11.57 -14.41
CA TRP A 256 14.91 -11.50 -15.81
C TRP A 256 16.16 -12.35 -16.05
N TRP A 257 17.19 -12.27 -15.20
CA TRP A 257 18.36 -13.14 -15.27
C TRP A 257 18.04 -14.63 -15.08
N LYS A 258 17.02 -14.95 -14.28
CA LYS A 258 16.48 -16.31 -14.15
C LYS A 258 15.62 -16.75 -15.35
N LYS A 259 15.53 -15.96 -16.42
CA LYS A 259 14.77 -16.23 -17.65
C LYS A 259 13.28 -16.49 -17.40
N VAL A 260 12.71 -15.83 -16.39
CA VAL A 260 11.26 -15.87 -16.18
C VAL A 260 10.58 -15.12 -17.33
N SER A 261 9.52 -15.71 -17.90
CA SER A 261 8.80 -15.12 -19.03
C SER A 261 8.28 -13.72 -18.71
N PHE A 262 8.63 -12.77 -19.58
CA PHE A 262 8.11 -11.42 -19.55
C PHE A 262 6.71 -11.39 -20.15
N VAL A 263 5.76 -10.79 -19.42
CA VAL A 263 4.38 -10.54 -19.85
C VAL A 263 4.23 -9.04 -20.06
N GLN A 264 3.89 -8.64 -21.28
CA GLN A 264 3.69 -7.23 -21.61
C GLN A 264 2.44 -6.70 -20.89
N HIS A 265 2.49 -5.42 -20.51
CA HIS A 265 1.34 -4.78 -19.87
C HIS A 265 0.08 -4.89 -20.74
N PRO A 266 -1.06 -5.35 -20.20
CA PRO A 266 -2.29 -5.57 -20.95
C PRO A 266 -2.79 -4.34 -21.72
N LYS A 267 -2.51 -3.13 -21.23
CA LYS A 267 -2.86 -1.88 -21.94
C LYS A 267 -2.41 -1.81 -23.40
N PHE A 268 -1.37 -2.55 -23.78
CA PHE A 268 -0.85 -2.57 -25.15
C PHE A 268 -1.43 -3.69 -26.03
N SER A 269 -2.04 -4.72 -25.42
CA SER A 269 -2.50 -5.93 -26.13
C SER A 269 -4.00 -6.19 -26.01
N CYS A 270 -4.63 -5.74 -24.92
CA CYS A 270 -6.05 -5.93 -24.63
C CYS A 270 -6.63 -4.65 -23.99
N PRO A 271 -7.27 -3.75 -24.77
CA PRO A 271 -7.86 -2.52 -24.23
C PRO A 271 -8.99 -2.75 -23.21
N THR A 272 -9.69 -3.90 -23.28
CA THR A 272 -10.80 -4.27 -22.39
C THR A 272 -10.35 -4.90 -21.08
N TYR A 273 -9.05 -5.04 -20.82
CA TYR A 273 -8.52 -5.79 -19.67
C TYR A 273 -9.08 -5.34 -18.30
N ARG A 274 -9.43 -4.06 -18.16
CA ARG A 274 -10.07 -3.52 -16.94
C ARG A 274 -11.49 -4.05 -16.78
N GLN A 275 -12.27 -4.06 -17.86
CA GLN A 275 -13.63 -4.61 -17.88
C GLN A 275 -13.60 -6.12 -17.64
N ASP A 276 -12.66 -6.84 -18.29
CA ASP A 276 -12.48 -8.27 -18.09
C ASP A 276 -12.13 -8.62 -16.63
N ALA A 277 -11.40 -7.74 -15.93
CA ALA A 277 -11.14 -7.89 -14.49
C ALA A 277 -12.39 -7.64 -13.63
N LEU A 278 -13.24 -6.69 -13.99
CA LEU A 278 -14.50 -6.42 -13.31
C LEU A 278 -15.51 -7.55 -13.52
N ASP A 279 -15.62 -8.07 -14.74
CA ASP A 279 -16.55 -9.15 -15.07
C ASP A 279 -16.16 -10.45 -14.39
N ARG A 280 -14.86 -10.75 -14.29
CA ARG A 280 -14.35 -11.88 -13.47
C ARG A 280 -14.67 -11.76 -11.99
N ASN A 281 -14.82 -10.54 -11.47
CA ASN A 281 -15.24 -10.30 -10.08
C ASN A 281 -16.76 -10.43 -9.89
N ARG A 282 -17.55 -10.20 -10.95
CA ARG A 282 -19.02 -10.30 -10.92
C ARG A 282 -19.53 -11.72 -11.03
N VAL A 283 -18.79 -12.61 -11.69
CA VAL A 283 -19.16 -14.02 -11.80
C VAL A 283 -18.81 -14.70 -10.47
N PRO A 284 -19.78 -15.04 -9.62
CA PRO A 284 -19.48 -15.78 -8.41
C PRO A 284 -19.02 -17.17 -8.82
N ASN A 285 -18.04 -17.72 -8.11
CA ASN A 285 -17.95 -19.18 -8.02
C ASN A 285 -19.25 -19.67 -7.37
N GLY A 286 -20.25 -20.01 -8.19
CA GLY A 286 -21.27 -21.01 -7.86
C GLY A 286 -22.38 -20.68 -6.86
N ASP A 287 -22.44 -19.51 -6.22
CA ASP A 287 -23.58 -19.18 -5.34
C ASP A 287 -24.42 -18.02 -5.90
N ILE A 288 -25.49 -18.41 -6.59
CA ILE A 288 -26.62 -17.55 -6.98
C ILE A 288 -27.44 -17.31 -5.71
N ASN A 289 -27.10 -16.28 -4.92
CA ASN A 289 -28.02 -15.62 -3.99
C ASN A 289 -27.30 -14.45 -3.31
N ASP A 290 -27.10 -13.36 -4.05
CA ASP A 290 -26.94 -12.05 -3.41
C ASP A 290 -27.78 -11.03 -4.19
N HIS A 291 -29.03 -10.88 -3.78
CA HIS A 291 -29.89 -9.77 -4.21
C HIS A 291 -29.54 -8.53 -3.38
N GLY A 292 -28.30 -8.05 -3.58
CA GLY A 292 -27.79 -6.80 -3.06
C GLY A 292 -28.05 -5.66 -4.06
N ASN A 293 -28.76 -4.65 -3.59
CA ASN A 293 -29.10 -3.39 -4.25
C ASN A 293 -27.94 -2.83 -5.09
N ALA A 294 -28.19 -2.43 -6.35
CA ALA A 294 -27.23 -1.92 -7.35
C ALA A 294 -25.88 -1.43 -6.77
N GLU A 295 -24.94 -2.35 -6.56
CA GLU A 295 -23.75 -2.13 -5.72
C GLU A 295 -22.70 -1.27 -6.45
N GLU A 296 -22.16 -0.28 -5.74
CA GLU A 296 -20.97 0.45 -6.17
C GLU A 296 -19.84 -0.53 -6.53
N PRO A 297 -19.02 -0.23 -7.55
CA PRO A 297 -18.03 -1.17 -8.03
C PRO A 297 -17.04 -1.52 -6.91
N ARG A 298 -16.95 -2.81 -6.56
CA ARG A 298 -15.94 -3.38 -5.64
C ARG A 298 -14.49 -3.09 -6.05
N CYS A 299 -14.26 -2.52 -7.24
CA CYS A 299 -12.95 -2.22 -7.80
C CYS A 299 -12.98 -0.91 -8.60
N VAL A 300 -12.17 0.08 -8.23
CA VAL A 300 -12.05 1.39 -8.91
C VAL A 300 -10.62 1.58 -9.41
N TRP A 301 -10.49 2.01 -10.67
CA TRP A 301 -9.20 2.30 -11.30
C TRP A 301 -8.92 3.80 -11.32
N ARG A 302 -7.68 4.18 -11.04
CA ARG A 302 -7.15 5.52 -11.29
C ARG A 302 -5.94 5.43 -12.20
N GLU A 303 -5.92 6.30 -13.22
CA GLU A 303 -4.79 6.38 -14.13
C GLU A 303 -3.61 7.08 -13.48
N ALA A 304 -2.40 6.78 -13.94
CA ALA A 304 -1.23 7.52 -13.52
C ALA A 304 -1.25 8.92 -14.16
N GLY A 305 -1.20 9.96 -13.34
CA GLY A 305 -0.86 11.30 -13.81
C GLY A 305 0.61 11.38 -14.18
N TRP A 306 0.97 12.23 -15.14
CA TRP A 306 2.36 12.58 -15.38
C TRP A 306 2.91 13.46 -14.24
N PRO A 307 4.19 13.33 -13.83
CA PRO A 307 5.20 12.40 -14.31
C PRO A 307 5.04 10.96 -13.78
N TRP A 308 5.42 9.97 -14.58
CA TRP A 308 5.33 8.55 -14.26
C TRP A 308 6.37 8.11 -13.23
N VAL A 309 6.28 8.59 -11.99
CA VAL A 309 6.81 7.91 -10.80
C VAL A 309 6.00 8.31 -9.57
#